data_AF-A0A1B6ETT5-F1
#
_entry.id   AF-A0A1B6ETT5-F1
#
_cell.length_a   1.000
_cell.length_b   1.000
_cell.length_c   1.000
_cell.angle_alpha   90.00
_cell.angle_beta   90.00
_cell.angle_gamma   90.00
#
_symmetry.space_group_name_H-M   'P 1'
#
loop_
_entity.id
_entity.type
_entity.pdbx_description
1 polymer ?
#
loop_
_entity_poly.entity_id
_entity_poly.type
_entity_poly.pdbx_seq_one_letter_code
_entity_poly.pdbx_strand_id
1 'polypeptide(L)'
;MACRYRDEIVGKRFLSVSGFNKLKLSKISEWGWRAGIIRAASHKDNKHKDLQVLVEYDDMEWHRREWLSIYKDNIFQVFMVESSLVWCDRKDPLAGFKSTVYWPALTFSALVATMDMSSQRLQPVEFLMDQELAFRDPASLLPYKDWDPKMRGVKDYPGVREAARRWVEAQDGQQILLT
;
A
#
# COMPACT_ATOMS: atom_id res chain seq x y z
N MET A 1 16.23 -12.11 -6.58
CA MET A 1 16.17 -11.82 -5.13
C MET A 1 14.96 -10.94 -4.93
N ALA A 2 14.01 -11.34 -4.07
CA ALA A 2 12.85 -10.51 -3.76
C ALA A 2 13.33 -9.23 -3.05
N CYS A 3 12.75 -8.08 -3.40
CA CYS A 3 13.00 -6.81 -2.74
C CYS A 3 12.89 -7.03 -1.22
N ARG A 4 13.97 -6.76 -0.47
CA ARG A 4 13.95 -6.93 0.99
C ARG A 4 12.94 -5.93 1.57
N TYR A 5 12.01 -6.44 2.35
CA TYR A 5 10.94 -5.66 2.98
C TYR A 5 11.46 -5.12 4.31
N ARG A 6 11.24 -3.83 4.57
CA ARG A 6 11.53 -3.22 5.86
C ARG A 6 10.42 -3.55 6.86
N ASP A 7 10.76 -3.96 8.08
CA ASP A 7 9.76 -4.20 9.13
C ASP A 7 9.21 -2.89 9.73
N GLU A 8 10.02 -1.83 9.80
CA GLU A 8 9.63 -0.53 10.35
C GLU A 8 8.50 0.12 9.53
N ILE A 9 7.44 0.54 10.22
CA ILE A 9 6.20 1.06 9.61
C ILE A 9 6.23 2.58 9.40
N VAL A 10 7.10 3.30 10.11
CA VAL A 10 7.17 4.77 10.02
C VAL A 10 7.69 5.24 8.66
N GLY A 11 6.90 6.01 7.93
CA GLY A 11 7.20 6.51 6.59
C GLY A 11 6.55 5.67 5.48
N LYS A 12 5.90 4.56 5.83
CA LYS A 12 5.16 3.73 4.88
C LYS A 12 3.75 4.22 4.67
N ARG A 13 3.17 3.82 3.53
CA ARG A 13 1.73 3.99 3.28
C ARG A 13 0.90 3.02 4.11
N PHE A 14 -0.29 3.44 4.49
CA PHE A 14 -1.28 2.59 5.15
C PHE A 14 -2.63 2.66 4.44
N LEU A 15 -3.41 1.59 4.59
CA LEU A 15 -4.82 1.52 4.21
C LEU A 15 -5.64 1.12 5.43
N SER A 16 -6.75 1.81 5.68
CA SER A 16 -7.62 1.48 6.80
C SER A 16 -9.10 1.52 6.44
N VAL A 17 -9.87 0.67 7.12
CA VAL A 17 -11.34 0.68 7.10
C VAL A 17 -11.83 0.65 8.53
N SER A 18 -12.70 1.60 8.87
CA SER A 18 -13.21 1.76 10.22
C SER A 18 -14.15 0.63 10.64
N GLY A 19 -14.20 0.36 11.94
CA GLY A 19 -14.98 -0.73 12.54
C GLY A 19 -16.49 -0.48 12.65
N PHE A 20 -16.97 0.72 12.31
CA PHE A 20 -18.32 1.16 12.65
C PHE A 20 -19.43 0.59 11.75
N ASN A 21 -19.09 0.08 10.57
CA ASN A 21 -20.06 -0.41 9.58
C ASN A 21 -19.94 -1.91 9.36
N LYS A 22 -21.07 -2.63 9.22
CA LYS A 22 -21.02 -4.04 8.79
C LYS A 22 -20.54 -4.14 7.34
N LEU A 23 -19.38 -4.75 7.13
CA LEU A 23 -18.80 -4.94 5.80
C LEU A 23 -19.21 -6.28 5.19
N LYS A 24 -19.27 -6.31 3.85
CA LYS A 24 -19.44 -7.53 3.05
C LYS A 24 -18.22 -7.72 2.17
N LEU A 25 -17.59 -8.90 2.26
CA LEU A 25 -16.40 -9.26 1.48
C LEU A 25 -16.60 -9.17 -0.03
N SER A 26 -17.81 -9.46 -0.52
CA SER A 26 -18.17 -9.34 -1.95
C SER A 26 -18.08 -7.91 -2.50
N LYS A 27 -18.00 -6.90 -1.64
CA LYS A 27 -17.96 -5.47 -1.99
C LYS A 27 -16.71 -4.80 -1.45
N ILE A 28 -15.59 -5.51 -1.34
CA ILE A 28 -14.33 -4.98 -0.79
C ILE A 28 -13.91 -3.64 -1.41
N SER A 29 -14.10 -3.48 -2.72
CA SER A 29 -13.74 -2.27 -3.44
C SER A 29 -14.61 -1.06 -3.11
N GLU A 30 -15.77 -1.28 -2.52
CA GLU A 30 -16.71 -0.25 -2.10
C GLU A 30 -16.58 0.10 -0.60
N TRP A 31 -15.65 -0.53 0.12
CA TRP A 31 -15.45 -0.18 1.51
C TRP A 31 -14.91 1.25 1.62
N GLY A 32 -15.20 1.92 2.75
CA GLY A 32 -14.73 3.27 3.04
C GLY A 32 -13.23 3.29 3.35
N TRP A 33 -12.41 2.90 2.38
CA TRP A 33 -10.95 2.88 2.47
C TRP A 33 -10.42 4.28 2.68
N ARG A 34 -9.56 4.43 3.67
CA ARG A 34 -8.76 5.63 3.90
C ARG A 34 -7.30 5.26 3.72
N ALA A 35 -6.55 6.16 3.10
CA ALA A 35 -5.13 5.99 2.84
C ALA A 35 -4.34 7.17 3.40
N GLY A 36 -3.05 6.96 3.60
CA GLY A 36 -2.15 7.98 4.10
C GLY A 36 -0.77 7.45 4.42
N ILE A 37 -0.01 8.22 5.17
CA ILE A 37 1.36 7.93 5.58
C ILE A 37 1.45 7.83 7.10
N ILE A 38 2.14 6.80 7.58
CA ILE A 38 2.50 6.67 9.00
C ILE A 38 3.67 7.60 9.27
N ARG A 39 3.52 8.57 10.17
CA ARG A 39 4.54 9.59 10.50
C ARG A 39 5.36 9.23 11.73
N ALA A 40 4.79 8.48 12.66
CA ALA A 40 5.48 7.97 13.84
C ALA A 40 4.77 6.72 14.39
N ALA A 41 5.48 5.91 15.16
CA ALA A 41 4.97 4.75 15.87
C ALA A 41 5.48 4.79 17.32
N SER A 42 4.64 4.39 18.28
CA SER A 42 5.00 4.39 19.70
C SER A 42 5.89 3.21 20.09
N HIS A 43 5.86 2.12 19.31
CA HIS A 43 6.63 0.90 19.55
C HIS A 43 7.28 0.43 18.25
N LYS A 44 8.45 -0.19 18.36
CA LYS A 44 9.14 -0.85 17.23
C LYS A 44 8.50 -2.18 16.86
N ASP A 45 7.91 -2.88 17.82
CA ASP A 45 7.20 -4.13 17.56
C ASP A 45 5.79 -3.83 17.03
N ASN A 46 5.58 -4.16 15.76
CA ASN A 46 4.30 -3.97 15.08
C ASN A 46 3.18 -4.84 15.67
N LYS A 47 3.49 -5.88 16.47
CA LYS A 47 2.50 -6.76 17.12
C LYS A 47 2.19 -6.35 18.55
N HIS A 48 2.79 -5.26 19.05
CA HIS A 48 2.55 -4.78 20.40
C HIS A 48 1.09 -4.35 20.57
N LYS A 49 0.39 -4.87 21.59
CA LYS A 49 -1.05 -4.60 21.80
C LYS A 49 -1.38 -3.13 22.05
N ASP A 50 -0.41 -2.37 22.57
CA ASP A 50 -0.53 -0.92 22.79
C ASP A 50 0.12 -0.09 21.67
N LEU A 51 0.35 -0.70 20.49
CA LEU A 51 0.87 0.03 19.34
C LEU A 51 -0.05 1.19 18.97
N GLN A 52 0.54 2.39 18.95
CA GLN A 52 -0.08 3.60 18.47
C GLN A 52 0.74 4.15 17.31
N VAL A 53 0.06 4.68 16.30
CA VAL A 53 0.68 5.28 15.12
C VAL A 53 0.14 6.69 14.91
N LEU A 54 1.02 7.63 14.63
CA LEU A 54 0.64 8.96 14.17
C LEU A 54 0.45 8.89 12.67
N VAL A 55 -0.77 9.16 12.19
CA VAL A 55 -1.08 9.09 10.76
C VAL A 55 -1.34 10.46 10.16
N GLU A 56 -1.01 10.59 8.88
CA GLU A 56 -1.38 11.71 8.02
C GLU A 56 -2.17 11.14 6.84
N TYR A 57 -3.44 11.51 6.71
CA TYR A 57 -4.27 11.04 5.60
C TYR A 57 -4.01 11.86 4.33
N ASP A 58 -4.15 11.22 3.16
CA ASP A 58 -3.92 11.88 1.87
C ASP A 58 -4.92 13.03 1.61
N ASP A 59 -6.13 12.93 2.16
CA ASP A 59 -7.23 13.88 1.98
C ASP A 59 -7.29 14.98 3.06
N MET A 60 -6.30 15.05 3.96
CA MET A 60 -6.30 15.95 5.10
C MET A 60 -4.99 16.74 5.23
N GLU A 61 -5.10 17.97 5.75
CA GLU A 61 -3.93 18.78 6.07
C GLU A 61 -3.11 18.18 7.22
N TRP A 62 -1.81 18.42 7.22
CA TRP A 62 -0.86 17.86 8.19
C TRP A 62 -1.17 18.18 9.66
N HIS A 63 -1.88 19.27 9.96
CA HIS A 63 -2.28 19.60 11.34
C HIS A 63 -3.37 18.67 11.88
N ARG A 64 -4.07 17.94 11.01
CA ARG A 64 -5.11 16.95 11.37
C ARG A 64 -4.53 15.57 11.67
N ARG A 65 -3.20 15.44 11.73
CA ARG A 65 -2.55 14.20 12.15
C ARG A 65 -3.09 13.77 13.50
N GLU A 66 -3.41 12.49 13.61
CA GLU A 66 -3.97 11.91 14.82
C GLU A 66 -3.21 10.65 15.22
N TRP A 67 -3.17 10.39 16.52
CA TRP A 67 -2.66 9.13 17.06
C TRP A 67 -3.78 8.09 17.05
N LEU A 68 -3.55 6.99 16.35
CA LEU A 68 -4.46 5.86 16.27
C LEU A 68 -3.93 4.70 17.10
N SER A 69 -4.79 4.11 17.92
CA SER A 69 -4.48 2.85 18.61
C SER A 69 -4.87 1.69 17.69
N ILE A 70 -3.88 0.93 17.19
CA ILE A 70 -4.12 -0.07 16.14
C ILE A 70 -4.95 -1.25 16.63
N TYR A 71 -4.63 -1.76 17.82
CA TYR A 71 -5.22 -3.00 18.36
C TYR A 71 -6.29 -2.77 19.44
N LYS A 72 -6.58 -1.51 19.79
CA LYS A 72 -7.54 -1.17 20.85
C LYS A 72 -8.90 -0.77 20.29
N ASP A 73 -9.91 -0.98 21.13
CA ASP A 73 -11.28 -0.45 20.96
C ASP A 73 -11.99 -0.84 19.66
N ASN A 74 -11.47 -1.85 18.93
CA ASN A 74 -11.98 -2.32 17.64
C ASN A 74 -12.25 -1.18 16.65
N ILE A 75 -11.40 -0.15 16.68
CA ILE A 75 -11.55 1.07 15.85
C ILE A 75 -11.46 0.71 14.36
N PHE A 76 -10.67 -0.31 14.02
CA PHE A 76 -10.45 -0.78 12.66
C PHE A 76 -11.02 -2.17 12.45
N GLN A 77 -11.73 -2.35 11.33
CA GLN A 77 -11.97 -3.67 10.77
C GLN A 77 -10.76 -4.16 10.01
N VAL A 78 -10.10 -3.26 9.28
CA VAL A 78 -8.88 -3.55 8.54
C VAL A 78 -7.91 -2.39 8.72
N PHE A 79 -6.65 -2.72 9.01
CA PHE A 79 -5.53 -1.78 8.97
C PHE A 79 -4.35 -2.50 8.32
N MET A 80 -3.88 -2.00 7.19
CA MET A 80 -2.80 -2.59 6.40
C MET A 80 -1.69 -1.58 6.18
N VAL A 81 -0.46 -2.08 6.06
CA VAL A 81 0.72 -1.26 5.82
C VAL A 81 1.43 -1.75 4.57
N GLU A 82 1.99 -0.81 3.83
CA GLU A 82 2.81 -1.06 2.65
C GLU A 82 3.85 -2.17 2.90
N SER A 83 3.92 -3.11 1.96
CA SER A 83 4.71 -4.33 2.09
C SER A 83 5.75 -4.47 0.98
N SER A 84 5.34 -4.37 -0.28
CA SER A 84 6.25 -4.60 -1.41
C SER A 84 5.81 -3.85 -2.65
N LEU A 85 6.76 -3.68 -3.58
CA LEU A 85 6.50 -3.14 -4.91
C LEU A 85 6.35 -4.29 -5.92
N VAL A 86 5.33 -4.20 -6.76
CA VAL A 86 5.02 -5.16 -7.83
C VAL A 86 4.69 -4.44 -9.13
N TRP A 87 4.77 -5.15 -10.25
CA TRP A 87 4.20 -4.71 -11.52
C TRP A 87 2.79 -5.27 -11.67
N CYS A 88 1.82 -4.40 -11.95
CA CYS A 88 0.43 -4.79 -12.17
C CYS A 88 -0.08 -4.18 -13.47
N ASP A 89 -0.91 -4.93 -14.21
CA ASP A 89 -1.61 -4.37 -15.37
C ASP A 89 -2.68 -3.38 -14.91
N ARG A 90 -2.85 -2.31 -15.68
CA ARG A 90 -3.97 -1.39 -15.55
C ARG A 90 -4.35 -0.83 -16.90
N LYS A 91 -5.52 -0.21 -16.98
CA LYS A 91 -5.84 0.65 -18.10
C LYS A 91 -4.90 1.85 -18.07
N ASP A 92 -4.41 2.22 -19.24
CA ASP A 92 -3.45 3.29 -19.38
C ASP A 92 -4.03 4.63 -18.89
N PRO A 93 -3.50 5.19 -17.79
CA PRO A 93 -4.02 6.44 -17.23
C PRO A 93 -3.63 7.65 -18.07
N LEU A 94 -2.58 7.55 -18.90
CA LEU A 94 -2.06 8.65 -19.71
C LEU A 94 -2.53 8.59 -21.17
N ALA A 95 -2.85 7.41 -21.70
CA ALA A 95 -3.38 7.21 -23.06
C ALA A 95 -4.91 7.04 -23.13
N GLY A 96 -5.64 7.38 -22.06
CA GLY A 96 -7.11 7.49 -22.08
C GLY A 96 -7.86 6.16 -22.19
N PHE A 97 -7.49 5.16 -21.37
CA PHE A 97 -8.18 3.87 -21.20
C PHE A 97 -8.29 2.95 -22.44
N LYS A 98 -7.73 3.33 -23.60
CA LYS A 98 -7.79 2.55 -24.85
C LYS A 98 -6.83 1.38 -24.91
N SER A 99 -5.93 1.27 -23.94
CA SER A 99 -4.90 0.24 -23.92
C SER A 99 -4.53 -0.13 -22.49
N THR A 100 -3.91 -1.30 -22.32
CA THR A 100 -3.39 -1.74 -21.03
C THR A 100 -1.88 -1.52 -20.97
N VAL A 101 -1.41 -1.32 -19.75
CA VAL A 101 -0.02 -0.98 -19.43
C VAL A 101 0.37 -1.64 -18.11
N TYR A 102 1.64 -2.01 -17.95
CA TYR A 102 2.18 -2.44 -16.66
C TYR A 102 2.64 -1.22 -15.87
N TRP A 103 2.17 -1.12 -14.63
CA TRP A 103 2.44 0.01 -13.75
C TRP A 103 2.92 -0.50 -12.39
N PRO A 104 3.83 0.21 -11.72
CA PRO A 104 4.32 -0.19 -10.42
C PRO A 104 3.24 0.12 -9.38
N ALA A 105 2.98 -0.85 -8.51
CA ALA A 105 1.96 -0.78 -7.49
C ALA A 105 2.49 -1.33 -6.16
N LEU A 106 2.02 -0.74 -5.07
CA LEU A 106 2.29 -1.18 -3.72
C LEU A 106 1.28 -2.25 -3.31
N THR A 107 1.78 -3.32 -2.70
CA THR A 107 0.96 -4.29 -1.97
C THR A 107 1.00 -3.99 -0.48
N PHE A 108 0.01 -4.51 0.25
CA PHE A 108 -0.16 -4.22 1.67
C PHE A 108 -0.25 -5.50 2.48
N SER A 109 0.30 -5.45 3.69
CA SER A 109 0.22 -6.51 4.70
C SER A 109 -0.68 -6.04 5.83
N ALA A 110 -1.64 -6.87 6.23
CA ALA A 110 -2.58 -6.53 7.30
C ALA A 110 -1.90 -6.61 8.67
N LEU A 111 -2.00 -5.52 9.44
CA LEU A 111 -1.74 -5.52 10.88
C LEU A 111 -2.98 -5.94 11.67
N VAL A 112 -4.16 -5.49 11.20
CA VAL A 112 -5.47 -5.84 11.73
C VAL A 112 -6.36 -6.26 10.57
N ALA A 113 -7.03 -7.41 10.72
CA ALA A 113 -8.10 -7.84 9.84
C ALA A 113 -9.08 -8.66 10.69
N THR A 114 -10.27 -8.11 10.93
CA THR A 114 -11.30 -8.78 11.75
C THR A 114 -12.09 -9.82 10.96
N MET A 115 -12.06 -9.74 9.63
CA MET A 115 -12.67 -10.71 8.72
C MET A 115 -11.59 -11.61 8.15
N ASP A 116 -11.93 -12.88 7.93
CA ASP A 116 -11.04 -13.79 7.23
C ASP A 116 -10.97 -13.42 5.74
N MET A 117 -9.87 -12.77 5.36
CA MET A 117 -9.59 -12.35 3.99
C MET A 117 -9.02 -13.50 3.15
N SER A 118 -8.79 -14.69 3.70
CA SER A 118 -8.21 -15.83 2.98
C SER A 118 -9.09 -16.34 1.84
N SER A 119 -10.41 -16.19 1.97
CA SER A 119 -11.38 -16.53 0.92
C SER A 119 -11.48 -15.45 -0.16
N GLN A 120 -10.83 -14.30 0.04
CA GLN A 120 -10.85 -13.20 -0.89
C GLN A 120 -9.84 -13.45 -2.02
N ARG A 121 -10.33 -13.51 -3.25
CA ARG A 121 -9.47 -13.70 -4.44
C ARG A 121 -8.66 -12.45 -4.78
N LEU A 122 -9.09 -11.27 -4.32
CA LEU A 122 -8.49 -9.99 -4.69
C LEU A 122 -7.85 -9.33 -3.48
N GLN A 123 -6.63 -8.80 -3.67
CA GLN A 123 -5.94 -7.97 -2.68
C GLN A 123 -5.94 -6.50 -3.11
N PRO A 124 -5.93 -5.55 -2.15
CA PRO A 124 -5.71 -4.15 -2.47
C PRO A 124 -4.29 -3.94 -2.99
N VAL A 125 -4.18 -3.18 -4.06
CA VAL A 125 -2.94 -2.65 -4.60
C VAL A 125 -3.12 -1.17 -4.87
N GLU A 126 -2.08 -0.39 -4.64
CA GLU A 126 -2.14 1.05 -4.90
C GLU A 126 -1.07 1.44 -5.91
N PHE A 127 -1.48 2.07 -7.01
CA PHE A 127 -0.56 2.43 -8.06
C PHE A 127 0.29 3.64 -7.67
N LEU A 128 1.60 3.56 -7.96
CA LEU A 128 2.46 4.73 -7.82
C LEU A 128 2.05 5.83 -8.81
N MET A 129 2.43 7.06 -8.48
CA MET A 129 2.16 8.31 -9.20
C MET A 129 0.78 8.91 -8.94
N ASP A 130 -0.29 8.12 -9.02
CA ASP A 130 -1.66 8.61 -8.88
C ASP A 130 -2.41 8.09 -7.67
N GLN A 131 -1.81 7.17 -6.90
CA GLN A 131 -2.37 6.60 -5.69
C GLN A 131 -3.73 5.91 -5.92
N GLU A 132 -4.00 5.46 -7.16
CA GLU A 132 -5.25 4.75 -7.45
C GLU A 132 -5.25 3.41 -6.70
N LEU A 133 -6.21 3.24 -5.80
CA LEU A 133 -6.46 1.98 -5.11
C LEU A 133 -7.29 1.04 -6.00
N ALA A 134 -6.74 -0.12 -6.31
CA ALA A 134 -7.39 -1.17 -7.10
C ALA A 134 -7.35 -2.52 -6.37
N PHE A 135 -8.18 -3.46 -6.82
CA PHE A 135 -8.26 -4.81 -6.26
C PHE A 135 -7.90 -5.84 -7.32
N ARG A 136 -6.84 -6.61 -7.07
CA ARG A 136 -6.20 -7.46 -8.09
C ARG A 136 -5.95 -8.86 -7.56
N ASP A 137 -5.98 -9.82 -8.48
CA ASP A 137 -5.65 -11.21 -8.17
C ASP A 137 -4.14 -11.28 -7.85
N PRO A 138 -3.73 -11.81 -6.68
CA PRO A 138 -2.31 -11.99 -6.37
C PRO A 138 -1.53 -12.74 -7.46
N ALA A 139 -2.18 -13.67 -8.17
CA ALA A 139 -1.56 -14.43 -9.24
C ALA A 139 -1.29 -13.62 -10.51
N SER A 140 -1.95 -12.47 -10.70
CA SER A 140 -1.69 -11.57 -11.84
C SER A 140 -0.57 -10.56 -11.58
N LEU A 141 -0.10 -10.46 -10.34
CA LEU A 141 0.97 -9.55 -9.96
C LEU A 141 2.33 -10.11 -10.36
N LEU A 142 3.13 -9.27 -11.00
CA LEU A 142 4.48 -9.62 -11.40
C LEU A 142 5.49 -9.06 -10.39
N PRO A 143 6.51 -9.83 -10.00
CA PRO A 143 7.58 -9.31 -9.14
C PRO A 143 8.23 -8.07 -9.74
N TYR A 144 8.52 -7.08 -8.92
CA TYR A 144 9.23 -5.89 -9.38
C TYR A 144 10.61 -6.22 -9.95
N LYS A 145 10.93 -5.57 -11.07
CA LYS A 145 12.21 -5.59 -11.77
C LYS A 145 12.45 -4.17 -12.30
N ASP A 146 13.67 -3.64 -12.15
CA ASP A 146 13.99 -2.25 -12.51
C ASP A 146 13.73 -1.94 -14.00
N TRP A 147 13.97 -2.92 -14.87
CA TRP A 147 13.79 -2.75 -16.30
C TRP A 147 13.39 -4.07 -16.97
N ASP A 148 12.32 -4.01 -17.77
CA ASP A 148 11.97 -5.05 -18.73
C ASP A 148 11.44 -4.39 -20.02
N PRO A 149 12.17 -4.48 -21.15
CA PRO A 149 11.78 -3.83 -22.40
C PRO A 149 10.49 -4.41 -23.00
N LYS A 150 10.03 -5.57 -22.52
CA LYS A 150 8.75 -6.17 -22.92
C LYS A 150 7.56 -5.55 -22.18
N MET A 151 7.80 -4.84 -21.07
CA MET A 151 6.76 -4.17 -20.30
C MET A 151 6.49 -2.77 -20.86
N ARG A 152 5.33 -2.63 -21.50
CA ARG A 152 4.94 -1.40 -22.18
C ARG A 152 5.00 -0.14 -21.30
N GLY A 153 4.63 -0.21 -20.01
CA GLY A 153 4.61 0.99 -19.16
C GLY A 153 5.99 1.53 -18.83
N VAL A 154 6.92 0.63 -18.53
CA VAL A 154 8.32 0.96 -18.26
C VAL A 154 8.97 1.55 -19.51
N LYS A 155 8.62 1.02 -20.69
CA LYS A 155 9.10 1.48 -21.99
C LYS A 155 8.55 2.85 -22.38
N ASP A 156 7.24 3.04 -22.22
CA ASP A 156 6.52 4.21 -22.78
C ASP A 156 6.57 5.42 -21.84
N TYR A 157 6.79 5.22 -20.52
CA TYR A 157 6.72 6.28 -19.51
C TYR A 157 7.95 6.31 -18.58
N PRO A 158 8.99 7.10 -18.89
CA PRO A 158 10.19 7.21 -18.06
C PRO A 158 9.92 7.65 -16.61
N GLY A 159 8.94 8.53 -16.40
CA GLY A 159 8.56 8.98 -15.05
C GLY A 159 8.07 7.86 -14.13
N VAL A 160 7.45 6.82 -14.70
CA VAL A 160 6.97 5.64 -13.96
C VAL A 160 8.16 4.82 -13.45
N ARG A 161 9.19 4.67 -14.28
CA ARG A 161 10.43 4.02 -13.89
C ARG A 161 11.13 4.78 -12.77
N GLU A 162 11.27 6.10 -12.92
CA GLU A 162 11.91 6.93 -11.90
C GLU A 162 11.17 6.91 -10.56
N ALA A 163 9.83 6.90 -10.57
CA ALA A 163 9.04 6.77 -9.35
C ALA A 163 9.27 5.43 -8.65
N ALA A 164 9.29 4.33 -9.40
CA ALA A 164 9.61 3.02 -8.85
C ALA A 164 11.03 2.96 -8.28
N ARG A 165 12.02 3.51 -9.01
CA ARG A 165 13.41 3.57 -8.56
C ARG A 165 13.55 4.38 -7.27
N ARG A 166 12.93 5.55 -7.19
CA ARG A 166 12.92 6.39 -5.97
C ARG A 166 12.31 5.67 -4.78
N TRP A 167 11.25 4.88 -5.00
CA TRP A 167 10.66 4.08 -3.93
C TRP A 167 11.66 3.04 -3.43
N VAL A 168 12.32 2.30 -4.32
CA VAL A 168 13.34 1.29 -3.94
C VAL A 168 14.50 1.94 -3.19
N GLU A 169 15.02 3.06 -3.70
CA GLU A 169 16.09 3.82 -3.05
C GLU A 169 15.68 4.34 -1.66
N ALA A 170 14.42 4.75 -1.49
CA ALA A 170 13.91 5.17 -0.19
C ALA A 170 13.84 4.01 0.81
N GLN A 171 13.47 2.80 0.37
CA GLN A 171 13.50 1.61 1.22
C GLN A 171 14.93 1.27 1.62
N ASP A 172 15.87 1.27 0.67
CA ASP A 172 17.28 0.95 0.91
C ASP A 172 17.96 2.00 1.82
N GLY A 173 17.79 3.29 1.54
CA GLY A 173 18.40 4.38 2.30
C GLY A 173 17.93 4.44 3.75
N GLN A 174 16.64 4.15 4.00
CA GLN A 174 16.11 4.11 5.36
C GLN A 174 16.52 2.83 6.11
N GLN A 175 16.82 1.73 5.41
CA GLN A 175 17.38 0.53 6.03
C GLN A 175 18.81 0.77 6.56
N ILE A 176 19.61 1.57 5.87
CA ILE A 176 20.99 1.92 6.28
C ILE A 176 20.99 2.74 7.58
N LEU A 177 19.99 3.61 7.79
CA LEU A 177 19.86 4.42 9.01
C LEU A 177 19.45 3.61 10.26
N LEU A 178 18.99 2.38 10.08
CA LEU A 178 18.48 1.50 11.13
C LEU A 178 19.45 0.37 11.49
N THR A 179 20.59 0.27 10.80
CA THR A 179 21.67 -0.70 11.08
C THR A 179 22.74 -0.02 11.94
#